data_AF-A0A2U1B938-F1
#
_entry.id   AF-A0A2U1B938-F1
#
_cell.length_a   1.000
_cell.length_b   1.000
_cell.length_c   1.000
_cell.angle_alpha   90.00
_cell.angle_beta   90.00
_cell.angle_gamma   90.00
#
_symmetry.space_group_name_H-M   'P 1'
#
loop_
_entity.id
_entity.type
_entity.pdbx_description
1 polymer ?
#
loop_
_entity_poly.entity_id
_entity_poly.type
_entity_poly.pdbx_seq_one_letter_code
_entity_poly.pdbx_strand_id
1 'polypeptide(L)'
;MKTIGILGIVAAVLTAGAAEVQVSELTGNAKASEFKLYGKNRVVRAGFPVTALPADLAGETLVSAPRGSATQPGAAYSVSVDGPAKVYLLVQDRGKTTVPEGWTKVPATVCWANNYTDSVYVKELDAPGKVEVPAHDGKQGNNFGVPNALVITAKEKETVSSPATESRMLPKNRMRCVGGSFVFVEFPEFLKDLPLISVPRGVSNQPGTGYSFTLKKPAKLYLLVQDRGTPSIPEGWTKEEGKAVWSVGAAKHKDSIYSREFPAGTVEIPAHDGRQGNSYGIPSAVVIQYK
;
A
#
# COMPACT_ATOMS: atom_id res chain seq x y z
N MET A 1 51.98 13.02 40.06
CA MET A 1 51.49 12.80 38.68
C MET A 1 50.92 11.39 38.65
N LYS A 2 49.63 11.18 38.90
CA LYS A 2 48.47 11.21 37.97
C LYS A 2 48.73 10.47 36.64
N THR A 3 48.31 9.20 36.60
CA THR A 3 47.69 8.63 35.40
C THR A 3 46.65 7.60 35.83
N ILE A 4 45.38 8.01 35.77
CA ILE A 4 44.20 7.15 35.93
C ILE A 4 43.95 6.50 34.58
N GLY A 5 44.06 5.17 34.51
CA GLY A 5 43.71 4.40 33.31
C GLY A 5 42.19 4.30 33.17
N ILE A 6 41.65 4.88 32.11
CA ILE A 6 40.24 4.85 31.76
C ILE A 6 39.90 3.46 31.23
N LEU A 7 39.01 2.73 31.93
CA LEU A 7 38.32 1.56 31.40
C LEU A 7 37.39 2.00 30.27
N GLY A 8 37.73 1.68 29.03
CA GLY A 8 36.83 1.79 27.90
C GLY A 8 35.82 0.65 27.91
N ILE A 9 34.59 0.92 28.38
CA ILE A 9 33.45 0.04 28.15
C ILE A 9 33.02 0.25 26.69
N VAL A 10 33.35 -0.70 25.82
CA VAL A 10 32.79 -0.75 24.47
C VAL A 10 31.36 -1.30 24.62
N ALA A 11 30.38 -0.40 24.60
CA ALA A 11 28.98 -0.78 24.45
C ALA A 11 28.80 -1.36 23.04
N ALA A 12 28.72 -2.68 22.95
CA ALA A 12 28.26 -3.35 21.74
C ALA A 12 26.77 -3.01 21.55
N VAL A 13 26.47 -2.13 20.59
CA VAL A 13 25.10 -1.93 20.10
C VAL A 13 24.73 -3.20 19.33
N LEU A 14 24.14 -4.16 20.04
CA LEU A 14 23.39 -5.25 19.41
C LEU A 14 22.15 -4.63 18.76
N THR A 15 22.25 -4.30 17.48
CA THR A 15 21.04 -4.17 16.65
C THR A 15 20.44 -5.56 16.53
N ALA A 16 19.60 -5.94 17.49
CA ALA A 16 18.72 -7.09 17.33
C ALA A 16 17.85 -6.78 16.12
N GLY A 17 18.16 -7.40 14.98
CA GLY A 17 17.18 -7.50 13.90
C GLY A 17 15.96 -8.18 14.51
N ALA A 18 14.80 -7.53 14.43
CA ALA A 18 13.56 -8.13 14.90
C ALA A 18 13.43 -9.51 14.26
N ALA A 19 13.30 -10.54 15.10
CA ALA A 19 13.07 -11.89 14.61
C ALA A 19 11.78 -11.87 13.76
N GLU A 20 11.84 -12.47 12.58
CA GLU A 20 10.68 -12.58 11.71
C GLU A 20 9.59 -13.38 12.42
N VAL A 21 8.42 -12.77 12.62
CA VAL A 21 7.26 -13.41 13.25
C VAL A 21 6.84 -14.63 12.43
N GLN A 22 6.80 -15.80 13.07
CA GLN A 22 6.40 -17.04 12.41
C GLN A 22 4.92 -17.32 12.58
N VAL A 23 4.35 -18.01 11.59
CA VAL A 23 2.95 -18.42 11.56
C VAL A 23 2.81 -19.93 11.49
N SER A 24 1.87 -20.48 12.24
CA SER A 24 1.61 -21.92 12.32
C SER A 24 0.11 -22.22 12.47
N GLU A 25 -0.24 -23.50 12.58
CA GLU A 25 -1.61 -23.97 12.87
C GLU A 25 -2.70 -23.41 11.93
N LEU A 26 -2.34 -23.20 10.66
CA LEU A 26 -3.23 -22.66 9.64
C LEU A 26 -4.44 -23.58 9.41
N THR A 27 -5.64 -23.08 9.67
CA THR A 27 -6.91 -23.80 9.39
C THR A 27 -7.52 -23.36 8.06
N GLY A 28 -8.65 -23.97 7.65
CA GLY A 28 -9.40 -23.53 6.46
C GLY A 28 -8.65 -23.63 5.13
N ASN A 29 -7.62 -24.48 5.05
CA ASN A 29 -6.68 -24.58 3.92
C ASN A 29 -5.92 -23.27 3.61
N ALA A 30 -5.76 -22.40 4.61
CA ALA A 30 -4.97 -21.18 4.49
C ALA A 30 -3.49 -21.49 4.19
N LYS A 31 -2.81 -20.55 3.56
CA LYS A 31 -1.38 -20.62 3.21
C LYS A 31 -0.68 -19.32 3.54
N ALA A 32 0.51 -19.44 4.12
CA ALA A 32 1.47 -18.36 4.26
C ALA A 32 2.29 -18.19 2.98
N SER A 33 2.63 -16.95 2.65
CA SER A 33 3.45 -16.56 1.50
C SER A 33 3.92 -15.11 1.68
N GLU A 34 4.78 -14.62 0.79
CA GLU A 34 5.24 -13.23 0.83
C GLU A 34 4.18 -12.26 0.24
N PHE A 35 3.91 -11.14 0.91
CA PHE A 35 3.05 -10.09 0.40
C PHE A 35 3.80 -9.20 -0.60
N LYS A 36 3.56 -9.40 -1.90
CA LYS A 36 4.28 -8.68 -2.95
C LYS A 36 3.42 -8.35 -4.16
N LEU A 37 3.84 -7.33 -4.89
CA LEU A 37 3.27 -6.98 -6.19
C LEU A 37 3.34 -8.17 -7.15
N TYR A 38 2.23 -8.38 -7.86
CA TYR A 38 1.95 -9.46 -8.80
C TYR A 38 2.02 -10.87 -8.19
N GLY A 39 2.17 -11.00 -6.87
CA GLY A 39 1.93 -12.23 -6.16
C GLY A 39 0.49 -12.69 -6.40
N LYS A 40 0.33 -13.90 -6.97
CA LYS A 40 -0.98 -14.50 -7.28
C LYS A 40 -1.58 -15.20 -6.06
N ASN A 41 -1.44 -14.58 -4.90
CA ASN A 41 -1.65 -15.15 -3.58
C ASN A 41 -2.65 -14.37 -2.72
N ARG A 42 -3.31 -13.32 -3.26
CA ARG A 42 -4.39 -12.64 -2.52
C ARG A 42 -5.49 -13.61 -2.07
N VAL A 43 -5.73 -14.64 -2.89
CA VAL A 43 -6.58 -15.77 -2.57
C VAL A 43 -5.87 -17.03 -3.04
N VAL A 44 -5.77 -18.04 -2.17
CA VAL A 44 -5.09 -19.31 -2.47
C VAL A 44 -5.72 -19.96 -3.69
N ARG A 45 -4.89 -20.39 -4.66
CA ARG A 45 -5.28 -21.14 -5.86
C ARG A 45 -6.26 -20.42 -6.81
N ALA A 46 -6.55 -19.14 -6.61
CA ALA A 46 -7.43 -18.38 -7.51
C ALA A 46 -6.68 -17.54 -8.55
N GLY A 47 -5.35 -17.44 -8.42
CA GLY A 47 -4.52 -16.73 -9.39
C GLY A 47 -4.66 -15.21 -9.37
N PHE A 48 -5.31 -14.62 -8.37
CA PHE A 48 -5.55 -13.18 -8.27
C PHE A 48 -4.27 -12.43 -7.88
N PRO A 49 -3.67 -11.64 -8.79
CA PRO A 49 -2.45 -10.90 -8.49
C PRO A 49 -2.76 -9.70 -7.60
N VAL A 50 -1.90 -9.42 -6.61
CA VAL A 50 -1.87 -8.13 -5.92
C VAL A 50 -1.29 -7.10 -6.88
N THR A 51 -2.06 -6.10 -7.28
CA THR A 51 -1.64 -5.09 -8.27
C THR A 51 -1.20 -3.78 -7.64
N ALA A 52 -1.60 -3.54 -6.39
CA ALA A 52 -1.09 -2.45 -5.57
C ALA A 52 -1.17 -2.84 -4.09
N LEU A 53 -0.20 -2.41 -3.29
CA LEU A 53 -0.15 -2.71 -1.84
C LEU A 53 0.44 -1.53 -1.05
N PRO A 54 0.11 -1.38 0.25
CA PRO A 54 0.74 -0.38 1.10
C PRO A 54 2.26 -0.59 1.15
N ALA A 55 3.04 0.45 0.85
CA ALA A 55 4.49 0.33 0.69
C ALA A 55 5.19 -0.25 1.93
N ASP A 56 4.69 0.10 3.12
CA ASP A 56 5.22 -0.35 4.41
C ASP A 56 4.92 -1.83 4.73
N LEU A 57 4.04 -2.48 3.95
CA LEU A 57 3.70 -3.89 4.10
C LEU A 57 4.35 -4.77 3.01
N ALA A 58 5.11 -4.19 2.10
CA ALA A 58 5.76 -4.93 1.02
C ALA A 58 6.83 -5.89 1.57
N GLY A 59 6.66 -7.19 1.29
CA GLY A 59 7.57 -8.26 1.73
C GLY A 59 7.17 -8.93 3.04
N GLU A 60 6.14 -8.44 3.74
CA GLU A 60 5.66 -9.06 4.99
C GLU A 60 4.92 -10.39 4.74
N THR A 61 4.64 -11.14 5.80
CA THR A 61 3.96 -12.44 5.69
C THR A 61 2.48 -12.26 5.36
N LEU A 62 2.05 -12.72 4.17
CA LEU A 62 0.65 -12.85 3.76
C LEU A 62 0.11 -14.23 4.11
N VAL A 63 -0.99 -14.27 4.87
CA VAL A 63 -1.83 -15.46 5.04
C VAL A 63 -3.14 -15.26 4.30
N SER A 64 -3.49 -16.18 3.39
CA SER A 64 -4.77 -16.14 2.69
C SER A 64 -5.41 -17.52 2.62
N ALA A 65 -6.72 -17.56 2.40
CA ALA A 65 -7.51 -18.79 2.28
C ALA A 65 -8.04 -18.98 0.84
N PRO A 66 -8.45 -20.21 0.45
CA PRO A 66 -9.07 -20.45 -0.85
C PRO A 66 -10.44 -19.77 -0.97
N ARG A 67 -10.82 -19.35 -2.18
CA ARG A 67 -12.10 -18.64 -2.40
C ARG A 67 -13.32 -19.44 -1.94
N GLY A 68 -13.36 -20.74 -2.23
CA GLY A 68 -14.59 -21.52 -2.15
C GLY A 68 -15.64 -21.07 -3.19
N SER A 69 -16.92 -21.33 -2.92
CA SER A 69 -18.02 -20.97 -3.82
C SER A 69 -18.32 -19.46 -3.79
N ALA A 70 -18.52 -18.85 -4.97
CA ALA A 70 -18.90 -17.44 -5.10
C ALA A 70 -20.22 -17.09 -4.38
N THR A 71 -21.13 -18.05 -4.27
CA THR A 71 -22.46 -17.91 -3.67
C THR A 71 -22.48 -18.15 -2.16
N GLN A 72 -21.33 -18.40 -1.55
CA GLN A 72 -21.16 -18.57 -0.11
C GLN A 72 -20.21 -17.51 0.45
N PRO A 73 -20.35 -17.14 1.74
CA PRO A 73 -19.39 -16.29 2.43
C PRO A 73 -17.94 -16.75 2.21
N GLY A 74 -17.00 -15.81 2.15
CA GLY A 74 -15.58 -16.14 2.09
C GLY A 74 -15.18 -16.96 3.32
N ALA A 75 -14.36 -18.02 3.15
CA ALA A 75 -14.03 -18.95 4.23
C ALA A 75 -13.42 -18.26 5.46
N ALA A 76 -13.90 -18.65 6.65
CA ALA A 76 -13.24 -18.36 7.92
C ALA A 76 -12.04 -19.30 8.12
N TYR A 77 -11.05 -18.85 8.89
CA TYR A 77 -9.89 -19.64 9.28
C TYR A 77 -9.22 -19.01 10.50
N SER A 78 -8.14 -19.63 10.96
CA SER A 78 -7.27 -19.11 11.99
C SER A 78 -5.81 -19.39 11.69
N VAL A 79 -4.95 -18.63 12.36
CA VAL A 79 -3.49 -18.76 12.35
C VAL A 79 -2.96 -18.53 13.76
N SER A 80 -1.95 -19.29 14.16
CA SER A 80 -1.19 -19.04 15.37
C SER A 80 0.05 -18.23 15.04
N VAL A 81 0.33 -17.21 15.85
CA VAL A 81 1.48 -16.31 15.74
C VAL A 81 2.40 -16.57 16.93
N ASP A 82 3.70 -16.71 16.68
CA ASP A 82 4.68 -17.17 17.68
C ASP A 82 5.27 -16.09 18.59
N GLY A 83 4.84 -14.83 18.42
CA GLY A 83 5.36 -13.69 19.16
C GLY A 83 4.48 -12.45 19.06
N PRO A 84 4.89 -11.34 19.72
CA PRO A 84 4.23 -10.05 19.58
C PRO A 84 4.22 -9.59 18.11
N ALA A 85 3.07 -9.16 17.61
CA ALA A 85 2.90 -8.86 16.20
C ALA A 85 1.90 -7.73 15.94
N LYS A 86 2.03 -7.10 14.78
CA LYS A 86 0.95 -6.33 14.14
C LYS A 86 0.32 -7.18 13.06
N VAL A 87 -0.98 -7.41 13.19
CA VAL A 87 -1.76 -8.20 12.25
C VAL A 87 -2.66 -7.24 11.49
N TYR A 88 -2.55 -7.24 10.17
CA TYR A 88 -3.39 -6.44 9.28
C TYR A 88 -4.42 -7.33 8.60
N LEU A 89 -5.70 -7.02 8.74
CA LEU A 89 -6.81 -7.70 8.08
C LEU A 89 -7.14 -6.98 6.76
N LEU A 90 -7.07 -7.73 5.66
CA LEU A 90 -7.47 -7.28 4.32
C LEU A 90 -8.91 -7.72 4.05
N VAL A 91 -9.83 -6.76 4.06
CA VAL A 91 -11.27 -6.98 3.88
C VAL A 91 -11.68 -6.43 2.52
N GLN A 92 -12.15 -7.30 1.61
CA GLN A 92 -12.61 -6.85 0.30
C GLN A 92 -13.76 -5.85 0.43
N ASP A 93 -13.67 -4.73 -0.28
CA ASP A 93 -14.71 -3.71 -0.38
C ASP A 93 -15.87 -4.21 -1.27
N ARG A 94 -16.62 -5.19 -0.78
CA ARG A 94 -17.81 -5.75 -1.45
C ARG A 94 -18.96 -5.84 -0.48
N GLY A 95 -20.05 -5.15 -0.81
CA GLY A 95 -21.24 -5.12 0.05
C GLY A 95 -20.94 -4.50 1.41
N LYS A 96 -21.86 -4.68 2.36
CA LYS A 96 -21.62 -4.31 3.76
C LYS A 96 -20.93 -5.48 4.45
N THR A 97 -19.69 -5.29 4.86
CA THR A 97 -18.88 -6.27 5.59
C THR A 97 -18.88 -6.00 7.08
N THR A 98 -18.98 -7.06 7.88
CA THR A 98 -18.78 -7.00 9.32
C THR A 98 -17.30 -7.15 9.63
N VAL A 99 -16.72 -6.18 10.34
CA VAL A 99 -15.35 -6.24 10.85
C VAL A 99 -15.43 -6.60 12.34
N PRO A 100 -14.69 -7.60 12.84
CA PRO A 100 -14.74 -7.97 14.25
C PRO A 100 -14.31 -6.83 15.16
N GLU A 101 -14.76 -6.88 16.42
CA GLU A 101 -14.30 -5.98 17.46
C GLU A 101 -12.78 -6.09 17.66
N GLY A 102 -12.15 -4.97 18.03
CA GLY A 102 -10.70 -4.89 18.28
C GLY A 102 -9.83 -4.71 17.04
N TRP A 103 -10.42 -4.49 15.86
CA TRP A 103 -9.70 -4.11 14.64
C TRP A 103 -9.89 -2.63 14.33
N THR A 104 -8.79 -1.91 14.11
CA THR A 104 -8.81 -0.47 13.81
C THR A 104 -8.52 -0.24 12.33
N LYS A 105 -9.36 0.53 11.64
CA LYS A 105 -9.11 0.86 10.23
C LYS A 105 -7.87 1.74 10.10
N VAL A 106 -6.97 1.39 9.18
CA VAL A 106 -5.80 2.21 8.82
C VAL A 106 -6.02 2.86 7.45
N PRO A 107 -5.32 3.97 7.13
CA PRO A 107 -5.53 4.69 5.87
C PRO A 107 -4.89 3.97 4.67
N ALA A 108 -5.00 2.65 4.57
CA ALA A 108 -4.33 1.85 3.56
C ALA A 108 -5.32 1.12 2.65
N THR A 109 -4.89 0.79 1.43
CA THR A 109 -5.70 0.05 0.46
C THR A 109 -4.84 -0.95 -0.28
N VAL A 110 -5.37 -2.16 -0.46
CA VAL A 110 -4.77 -3.18 -1.34
C VAL A 110 -5.61 -3.25 -2.60
N CYS A 111 -4.97 -3.28 -3.78
CA CYS A 111 -5.65 -3.53 -5.04
C CYS A 111 -5.22 -4.88 -5.60
N TRP A 112 -6.15 -5.62 -6.19
CA TRP A 112 -5.88 -6.93 -6.74
C TRP A 112 -6.79 -7.29 -7.92
N ALA A 113 -6.33 -8.26 -8.72
CA ALA A 113 -6.90 -8.61 -10.01
C ALA A 113 -7.19 -7.37 -10.88
N ASN A 114 -8.39 -7.25 -11.45
CA ASN A 114 -8.68 -6.25 -12.48
C ASN A 114 -9.24 -4.91 -11.97
N ASN A 115 -9.43 -4.74 -10.65
CA ASN A 115 -9.93 -3.51 -9.99
C ASN A 115 -10.49 -3.76 -8.57
N TYR A 116 -10.31 -4.95 -7.97
CA TYR A 116 -10.84 -5.16 -6.63
C TYR A 116 -9.95 -4.47 -5.59
N THR A 117 -10.60 -3.98 -4.54
CA THR A 117 -9.93 -3.30 -3.44
C THR A 117 -10.24 -3.97 -2.12
N ASP A 118 -9.29 -3.88 -1.19
CA ASP A 118 -9.49 -4.19 0.21
C ASP A 118 -9.29 -2.92 1.06
N SER A 119 -10.20 -2.72 2.00
CA SER A 119 -9.94 -1.91 3.19
C SER A 119 -9.03 -2.67 4.15
N VAL A 120 -8.10 -1.96 4.78
CA VAL A 120 -7.12 -2.56 5.70
C VAL A 120 -7.42 -2.14 7.14
N TYR A 121 -7.36 -3.11 8.04
CA TYR A 121 -7.53 -2.91 9.48
C TYR A 121 -6.34 -3.52 10.21
N VAL A 122 -6.00 -3.01 11.39
CA VAL A 122 -4.89 -3.52 12.20
C VAL A 122 -5.38 -3.95 13.58
N LYS A 123 -4.74 -4.98 14.11
CA LYS A 123 -4.82 -5.42 15.51
C LYS A 123 -3.41 -5.73 15.99
N GLU A 124 -3.08 -5.30 17.20
CA GLU A 124 -1.81 -5.63 17.84
C GLU A 124 -1.96 -6.85 18.76
N LEU A 125 -0.93 -7.68 18.80
CA LEU A 125 -0.77 -8.79 19.72
C LEU A 125 0.45 -8.54 20.60
N ASP A 126 0.28 -8.57 21.91
CA ASP A 126 1.37 -8.33 22.88
C ASP A 126 2.21 -9.58 23.17
N ALA A 127 1.73 -10.75 22.77
CA ALA A 127 2.31 -12.06 23.06
C ALA A 127 1.92 -13.05 21.94
N PRO A 128 2.55 -14.24 21.89
CA PRO A 128 2.11 -15.31 20.99
C PRO A 128 0.62 -15.59 21.17
N GLY A 129 -0.08 -15.87 20.08
CA GLY A 129 -1.53 -16.04 20.15
C GLY A 129 -2.17 -16.47 18.85
N LYS A 130 -3.39 -16.98 18.98
CA LYS A 130 -4.24 -17.40 17.87
C LYS A 130 -5.07 -16.22 17.37
N VAL A 131 -5.04 -15.98 16.07
CA VAL A 131 -5.88 -15.00 15.37
C VAL A 131 -7.00 -15.73 14.66
N GLU A 132 -8.23 -15.43 15.04
CA GLU A 132 -9.42 -15.88 14.34
C GLU A 132 -9.78 -14.89 13.23
N VAL A 133 -9.95 -15.41 12.02
CA VAL A 133 -10.34 -14.63 10.84
C VAL A 133 -11.76 -15.02 10.45
N PRO A 134 -12.73 -14.10 10.60
CA PRO A 134 -14.13 -14.40 10.31
C PRO A 134 -14.34 -14.62 8.81
N ALA A 135 -15.46 -15.28 8.50
CA ALA A 135 -15.94 -15.36 7.14
C ALA A 135 -16.24 -13.96 6.57
N HIS A 136 -15.98 -13.76 5.27
CA HIS A 136 -16.38 -12.52 4.59
C HIS A 136 -17.85 -12.61 4.21
N ASP A 137 -18.67 -11.79 4.87
CA ASP A 137 -20.14 -11.77 4.75
C ASP A 137 -20.66 -10.73 3.75
N GLY A 138 -19.78 -9.87 3.25
CA GLY A 138 -20.14 -8.80 2.33
C GLY A 138 -20.58 -9.35 0.97
N LYS A 139 -21.79 -8.96 0.54
CA LYS A 139 -22.44 -9.48 -0.66
C LYS A 139 -22.86 -8.37 -1.61
N GLN A 140 -22.67 -8.59 -2.91
CA GLN A 140 -23.19 -7.73 -3.97
C GLN A 140 -23.81 -8.61 -5.07
N GLY A 141 -25.09 -8.40 -5.34
CA GLY A 141 -25.87 -9.33 -6.16
C GLY A 141 -25.85 -10.73 -5.54
N ASN A 142 -25.57 -11.76 -6.35
CA ASN A 142 -25.49 -13.15 -5.88
C ASN A 142 -24.12 -13.55 -5.33
N ASN A 143 -23.12 -12.69 -5.43
CA ASN A 143 -21.73 -13.03 -5.12
C ASN A 143 -21.28 -12.40 -3.80
N PHE A 144 -20.78 -13.24 -2.90
CA PHE A 144 -20.06 -12.81 -1.70
C PHE A 144 -18.63 -12.41 -2.03
N GLY A 145 -17.99 -11.70 -1.09
CA GLY A 145 -16.58 -11.37 -1.19
C GLY A 145 -15.67 -12.57 -1.05
N VAL A 146 -14.40 -12.33 -1.32
CA VAL A 146 -13.34 -13.32 -1.12
C VAL A 146 -12.99 -13.41 0.38
N PRO A 147 -12.41 -14.52 0.84
CA PRO A 147 -11.93 -14.61 2.22
C PRO A 147 -11.04 -13.42 2.60
N ASN A 148 -11.18 -12.97 3.85
CA ASN A 148 -10.28 -11.99 4.42
C ASN A 148 -8.84 -12.56 4.42
N ALA A 149 -7.85 -11.74 4.11
CA ALA A 149 -6.44 -12.14 4.23
C ALA A 149 -5.79 -11.41 5.40
N LEU A 150 -4.66 -11.95 5.89
CA LEU A 150 -3.84 -11.29 6.89
C LEU A 150 -2.50 -10.90 6.28
N VAL A 151 -1.99 -9.74 6.64
CA VAL A 151 -0.57 -9.40 6.53
C VAL A 151 -0.03 -9.28 7.95
N ILE A 152 1.01 -10.04 8.27
CA ILE A 152 1.58 -10.14 9.62
C ILE A 152 3.00 -9.60 9.58
N THR A 153 3.27 -8.68 10.48
CA THR A 153 4.60 -8.10 10.71
C THR A 153 4.94 -8.11 12.19
N ALA A 154 6.23 -8.01 12.46
CA ALA A 154 6.73 -7.76 13.81
C ALA A 154 6.19 -6.44 14.40
N LYS A 155 5.98 -6.45 15.72
CA LYS A 155 5.22 -5.42 16.43
C LYS A 155 5.89 -4.05 16.46
N GLU A 156 7.22 -4.04 16.47
CA GLU A 156 8.06 -2.85 16.54
C GLU A 156 8.08 -2.02 15.26
N LYS A 157 7.66 -2.58 14.12
CA LYS A 157 7.47 -1.78 12.90
C LYS A 157 6.36 -0.77 13.10
N GLU A 158 6.50 0.43 12.54
CA GLU A 158 5.47 1.46 12.63
C GLU A 158 4.13 0.98 12.07
N THR A 159 3.04 1.41 12.69
CA THR A 159 1.71 1.12 12.15
C THR A 159 1.51 1.92 10.87
N VAL A 160 0.98 1.28 9.83
CA VAL A 160 0.66 1.95 8.57
C VAL A 160 -0.21 3.18 8.83
N SER A 161 0.36 4.35 8.57
CA SER A 161 -0.24 5.65 8.87
C SER A 161 -0.41 6.51 7.61
N SER A 162 0.22 6.12 6.51
CA SER A 162 0.14 6.79 5.22
C SER A 162 -0.73 6.01 4.21
N PRO A 163 -1.48 6.71 3.35
CA PRO A 163 -2.20 6.09 2.22
C PRO A 163 -1.32 5.71 1.02
N ALA A 164 0.00 5.93 1.12
CA ALA A 164 0.95 5.57 0.08
C ALA A 164 0.86 4.09 -0.30
N THR A 165 0.47 3.85 -1.55
CA THR A 165 0.32 2.51 -2.12
C THR A 165 1.29 2.34 -3.28
N GLU A 166 2.10 1.29 -3.24
CA GLU A 166 3.04 0.93 -4.29
C GLU A 166 2.34 0.10 -5.39
N SER A 167 2.70 0.37 -6.64
CA SER A 167 2.39 -0.39 -7.85
C SER A 167 3.53 -0.18 -8.88
N ARG A 168 3.28 -0.38 -10.18
CA ARG A 168 4.27 -0.08 -11.24
C ARG A 168 3.73 0.76 -12.36
N MET A 169 4.57 1.59 -12.94
CA MET A 169 4.23 2.41 -14.09
C MET A 169 4.09 1.54 -15.36
N LEU A 170 2.90 1.03 -15.60
CA LEU A 170 2.58 0.16 -16.75
C LEU A 170 1.51 0.78 -17.65
N PRO A 171 1.52 0.49 -18.96
CA PRO A 171 0.41 0.82 -19.83
C PRO A 171 -0.90 0.26 -19.29
N LYS A 172 -1.97 1.06 -19.31
CA LYS A 172 -3.29 0.69 -18.78
C LYS A 172 -3.30 0.39 -17.27
N ASN A 173 -2.24 0.75 -16.53
CA ASN A 173 -2.30 0.68 -15.07
C ASN A 173 -3.38 1.64 -14.56
N ARG A 174 -4.26 1.15 -13.68
CA ARG A 174 -5.40 1.86 -13.10
C ARG A 174 -5.06 2.63 -11.82
N MET A 175 -3.79 2.69 -11.46
CA MET A 175 -3.30 3.22 -10.19
C MET A 175 -2.76 4.66 -10.29
N ARG A 176 -3.25 5.49 -11.24
CA ARG A 176 -2.93 6.93 -11.19
C ARG A 176 -3.44 7.56 -9.88
N CYS A 177 -4.59 7.11 -9.43
CA CYS A 177 -5.01 7.15 -8.04
C CYS A 177 -5.41 5.73 -7.63
N VAL A 178 -5.19 5.40 -6.36
CA VAL A 178 -5.61 4.11 -5.80
C VAL A 178 -7.14 4.00 -5.86
N GLY A 179 -7.65 2.80 -6.13
CA GLY A 179 -9.08 2.53 -6.27
C GLY A 179 -9.54 2.10 -7.68
N GLY A 180 -8.63 2.07 -8.67
CA GLY A 180 -8.86 1.35 -9.93
C GLY A 180 -9.61 2.11 -11.05
N SER A 181 -9.95 3.38 -10.84
CA SER A 181 -10.73 4.19 -11.80
C SER A 181 -9.87 5.08 -12.70
N PHE A 182 -8.63 5.36 -12.35
CA PHE A 182 -7.78 6.36 -13.02
C PHE A 182 -6.65 5.66 -13.78
N VAL A 183 -6.79 5.60 -15.10
CA VAL A 183 -5.99 4.70 -15.95
C VAL A 183 -4.91 5.48 -16.69
N PHE A 184 -3.64 5.11 -16.54
CA PHE A 184 -2.57 5.61 -17.38
C PHE A 184 -2.74 5.15 -18.82
N VAL A 185 -2.68 6.10 -19.75
CA VAL A 185 -2.87 5.91 -21.19
C VAL A 185 -1.53 6.02 -21.91
N GLU A 186 -0.79 7.10 -21.64
CA GLU A 186 0.50 7.41 -22.25
C GLU A 186 1.43 8.01 -21.20
N PHE A 187 2.73 7.76 -21.31
CA PHE A 187 3.77 8.37 -20.48
C PHE A 187 5.14 8.18 -21.16
N PRO A 188 6.15 8.99 -20.82
CA PRO A 188 7.48 8.84 -21.39
C PRO A 188 8.12 7.48 -21.06
N GLU A 189 8.86 6.90 -22.01
CA GLU A 189 9.45 5.55 -21.88
C GLU A 189 10.38 5.44 -20.66
N PHE A 190 11.06 6.52 -20.26
CA PHE A 190 11.94 6.52 -19.09
C PHE A 190 11.21 6.25 -17.76
N LEU A 191 9.87 6.36 -17.72
CA LEU A 191 9.06 6.03 -16.55
C LEU A 191 8.60 4.58 -16.52
N LYS A 192 8.69 3.86 -17.64
CA LYS A 192 8.09 2.53 -17.78
C LYS A 192 8.70 1.50 -16.84
N ASP A 193 7.85 0.63 -16.31
CA ASP A 193 8.17 -0.47 -15.39
C ASP A 193 8.74 -0.03 -14.02
N LEU A 194 8.97 1.26 -13.81
CA LEU A 194 9.44 1.82 -12.55
C LEU A 194 8.36 1.70 -11.45
N PRO A 195 8.75 1.54 -10.17
CA PRO A 195 7.83 1.64 -9.04
C PRO A 195 7.02 2.93 -9.05
N LEU A 196 5.74 2.82 -8.73
CA LEU A 196 4.79 3.92 -8.71
C LEU A 196 4.13 3.97 -7.33
N ILE A 197 4.25 5.09 -6.64
CA ILE A 197 3.49 5.42 -5.44
C ILE A 197 2.32 6.31 -5.83
N SER A 198 1.13 5.94 -5.37
CA SER A 198 -0.05 6.80 -5.46
C SER A 198 -0.96 6.61 -4.25
N VAL A 199 -1.97 7.46 -4.14
CA VAL A 199 -2.94 7.46 -3.04
C VAL A 199 -4.37 7.54 -3.59
N PRO A 200 -5.41 7.25 -2.78
CA PRO A 200 -6.79 7.44 -3.20
C PRO A 200 -7.08 8.90 -3.58
N ARG A 201 -8.01 9.13 -4.52
CA ARG A 201 -8.37 10.49 -4.95
C ARG A 201 -8.89 11.37 -3.80
N GLY A 202 -9.61 10.79 -2.84
CA GLY A 202 -10.38 11.55 -1.86
C GLY A 202 -11.58 12.29 -2.49
N VAL A 203 -12.06 13.34 -1.82
CA VAL A 203 -13.25 14.09 -2.25
C VAL A 203 -12.87 15.15 -3.28
N SER A 204 -13.67 15.29 -4.36
CA SER A 204 -13.33 16.15 -5.50
C SER A 204 -13.28 17.65 -5.19
N ASN A 205 -14.04 18.10 -4.19
CA ASN A 205 -14.12 19.49 -3.74
C ASN A 205 -13.08 19.86 -2.67
N GLN A 206 -12.13 18.95 -2.38
CA GLN A 206 -10.98 19.17 -1.50
C GLN A 206 -9.68 19.01 -2.28
N PRO A 207 -8.58 19.68 -1.85
CA PRO A 207 -7.25 19.47 -2.39
C PRO A 207 -6.90 17.98 -2.50
N GLY A 208 -6.14 17.61 -3.52
CA GLY A 208 -5.63 16.24 -3.63
C GLY A 208 -4.76 15.93 -2.42
N THR A 209 -5.06 14.86 -1.69
CA THR A 209 -4.38 14.45 -0.46
C THR A 209 -2.85 14.40 -0.60
N GLY A 210 -2.14 15.08 0.29
CA GLY A 210 -0.70 14.88 0.50
C GLY A 210 -0.42 13.62 1.31
N TYR A 211 0.80 13.10 1.24
CA TYR A 211 1.19 11.85 1.87
C TYR A 211 2.70 11.73 2.00
N SER A 212 3.15 10.76 2.80
CA SER A 212 4.56 10.43 2.96
C SER A 212 4.83 8.96 2.67
N PHE A 213 6.07 8.62 2.36
CA PHE A 213 6.54 7.24 2.25
C PHE A 213 8.05 7.16 2.48
N THR A 214 8.56 5.97 2.81
CA THR A 214 9.97 5.77 3.11
C THR A 214 10.72 5.17 1.92
N LEU A 215 11.78 5.85 1.47
CA LEU A 215 12.74 5.30 0.52
C LEU A 215 13.79 4.46 1.24
N LYS A 216 13.93 3.20 0.82
CA LYS A 216 14.94 2.28 1.38
C LYS A 216 16.36 2.58 0.89
N LYS A 217 16.50 3.25 -0.25
CA LYS A 217 17.79 3.66 -0.82
C LYS A 217 17.64 4.94 -1.65
N PRO A 218 18.74 5.67 -1.92
CA PRO A 218 18.68 6.88 -2.73
C PRO A 218 18.02 6.65 -4.10
N ALA A 219 17.27 7.64 -4.57
CA ALA A 219 16.51 7.54 -5.80
C ALA A 219 16.32 8.92 -6.45
N LYS A 220 16.18 8.92 -7.79
CA LYS A 220 15.55 10.02 -8.51
C LYS A 220 14.05 9.79 -8.49
N LEU A 221 13.30 10.77 -8.01
CA LEU A 221 11.84 10.73 -8.00
C LEU A 221 11.28 11.56 -9.14
N TYR A 222 10.18 11.10 -9.72
CA TYR A 222 9.39 11.82 -10.70
C TYR A 222 7.98 12.07 -10.15
N LEU A 223 7.65 13.33 -9.90
CA LEU A 223 6.34 13.77 -9.44
C LEU A 223 5.41 14.02 -10.64
N LEU A 224 4.30 13.29 -10.68
CA LEU A 224 3.25 13.46 -11.67
C LEU A 224 2.16 14.35 -11.09
N VAL A 225 2.10 15.60 -11.55
CA VAL A 225 1.20 16.65 -11.03
C VAL A 225 0.15 16.97 -12.08
N GLN A 226 -1.14 16.81 -11.75
CA GLN A 226 -2.22 17.12 -12.70
C GLN A 226 -2.17 18.59 -13.12
N ASP A 227 -2.29 18.83 -14.43
CA ASP A 227 -2.41 20.16 -15.03
C ASP A 227 -3.80 20.77 -14.73
N ARG A 228 -4.04 21.22 -13.49
CA ARG A 228 -5.29 21.87 -13.06
C ARG A 228 -5.01 23.05 -12.15
N GLY A 229 -5.52 24.23 -12.51
CA GLY A 229 -5.69 25.36 -11.58
C GLY A 229 -4.43 25.90 -10.91
N THR A 230 -3.30 25.80 -11.59
CA THR A 230 -1.99 26.34 -11.15
C THR A 230 -1.55 25.80 -9.78
N PRO A 231 -1.24 24.49 -9.67
CA PRO A 231 -0.83 23.91 -8.41
C PRO A 231 0.53 24.43 -7.95
N SER A 232 0.70 24.54 -6.64
CA SER A 232 1.99 24.81 -6.01
C SER A 232 2.94 23.64 -6.25
N ILE A 233 4.11 23.93 -6.84
CA ILE A 233 5.18 22.94 -7.02
C ILE A 233 6.19 23.12 -5.89
N PRO A 234 6.59 22.04 -5.18
CA PRO A 234 7.50 22.19 -4.04
C PRO A 234 8.88 22.64 -4.51
N GLU A 235 9.61 23.33 -3.63
CA GLU A 235 10.97 23.78 -3.92
C GLU A 235 11.89 22.59 -4.24
N GLY A 236 12.87 22.82 -5.12
CA GLY A 236 13.88 21.83 -5.49
C GLY A 236 13.42 20.78 -6.52
N TRP A 237 12.19 20.89 -7.04
CA TRP A 237 11.70 20.06 -8.15
C TRP A 237 11.97 20.74 -9.49
N THR A 238 12.56 20.00 -10.43
CA THR A 238 12.85 20.48 -11.78
C THR A 238 11.81 19.94 -12.76
N LYS A 239 11.23 20.78 -13.60
CA LYS A 239 10.27 20.34 -14.62
C LYS A 239 10.98 19.52 -15.70
N GLU A 240 10.45 18.35 -15.99
CA GLU A 240 10.95 17.45 -17.03
C GLU A 240 10.19 17.67 -18.35
N GLU A 241 10.81 17.27 -19.47
CA GLU A 241 10.12 17.22 -20.75
C GLU A 241 9.13 16.05 -20.81
N GLY A 242 8.01 16.27 -21.50
CA GLY A 242 6.95 15.27 -21.65
C GLY A 242 5.84 15.39 -20.60
N LYS A 243 4.85 14.51 -20.72
CA LYS A 243 3.64 14.46 -19.88
C LYS A 243 3.19 13.03 -19.69
N ALA A 244 2.58 12.73 -18.55
CA ALA A 244 1.77 11.52 -18.41
C ALA A 244 0.31 11.86 -18.75
N VAL A 245 -0.35 10.97 -19.49
CA VAL A 245 -1.76 11.07 -19.85
C VAL A 245 -2.50 9.96 -19.13
N TRP A 246 -3.61 10.31 -18.50
CA TRP A 246 -4.48 9.35 -17.84
C TRP A 246 -5.94 9.64 -18.15
N SER A 247 -6.81 8.65 -17.93
CA SER A 247 -8.24 8.77 -18.18
C SER A 247 -9.10 8.30 -17.02
N VAL A 248 -10.27 8.90 -16.90
CA VAL A 248 -11.38 8.42 -16.06
C VAL A 248 -12.63 8.38 -16.94
N GLY A 249 -13.18 7.18 -17.17
CA GLY A 249 -14.16 6.98 -18.24
C GLY A 249 -13.60 7.40 -19.60
N ALA A 250 -14.34 8.22 -20.34
CA ALA A 250 -13.92 8.75 -21.64
C ALA A 250 -13.04 10.03 -21.54
N ALA A 251 -12.96 10.66 -20.36
CA ALA A 251 -12.23 11.91 -20.19
C ALA A 251 -10.71 11.64 -20.07
N LYS A 252 -9.91 12.38 -20.84
CA LYS A 252 -8.44 12.38 -20.77
C LYS A 252 -7.93 13.59 -20.01
N HIS A 253 -6.88 13.39 -19.22
CA HIS A 253 -6.22 14.39 -18.41
C HIS A 253 -4.70 14.25 -18.55
N LYS A 254 -3.96 15.28 -18.16
CA LYS A 254 -2.51 15.36 -18.27
C LYS A 254 -1.89 15.67 -16.92
N ASP A 255 -0.75 15.05 -16.66
CA ASP A 255 0.18 15.45 -15.62
C ASP A 255 1.42 16.07 -16.24
N SER A 256 1.85 17.21 -15.68
CA SER A 256 3.24 17.66 -15.81
C SER A 256 4.15 16.78 -14.95
N ILE A 257 5.36 16.55 -15.43
CA ILE A 257 6.37 15.72 -14.75
C ILE A 257 7.43 16.64 -14.18
N TYR A 258 7.76 16.44 -12.91
CA TYR A 258 8.89 17.09 -12.24
C TYR A 258 9.81 16.03 -11.65
N SER A 259 11.09 16.32 -11.49
CA SER A 259 12.01 15.40 -10.85
C SER A 259 12.85 16.05 -9.76
N ARG A 260 13.31 15.20 -8.82
CA ARG A 260 14.22 15.59 -7.75
C ARG A 260 14.96 14.35 -7.22
N GLU A 261 16.21 14.56 -6.83
CA GLU A 261 17.04 13.54 -6.19
C GLU A 261 16.77 13.48 -4.69
N PHE A 262 16.63 12.28 -4.15
CA PHE A 262 16.41 12.04 -2.72
C PHE A 262 17.42 11.03 -2.15
N PRO A 263 17.91 11.23 -0.91
CA PRO A 263 18.57 10.17 -0.15
C PRO A 263 17.55 9.11 0.27
N ALA A 264 18.03 8.03 0.91
CA ALA A 264 17.14 7.15 1.66
C ALA A 264 16.48 7.92 2.83
N GLY A 265 15.28 7.50 3.23
CA GLY A 265 14.51 8.14 4.30
C GLY A 265 13.10 8.56 3.86
N THR A 266 12.43 9.32 4.73
CA THR A 266 11.05 9.77 4.50
C THR A 266 10.99 10.84 3.41
N VAL A 267 10.02 10.69 2.50
CA VAL A 267 9.70 11.63 1.45
C VAL A 267 8.29 12.17 1.70
N GLU A 268 8.16 13.48 1.77
CA GLU A 268 6.89 14.19 1.94
C GLU A 268 6.40 14.74 0.61
N ILE A 269 5.17 14.38 0.23
CA ILE A 269 4.49 14.86 -0.98
C ILE A 269 3.33 15.75 -0.55
N PRO A 270 3.34 17.06 -0.88
CA PRO A 270 2.28 17.96 -0.45
C PRO A 270 0.98 17.73 -1.21
N ALA A 271 -0.08 18.30 -0.66
CA ALA A 271 -1.39 18.28 -1.29
C ALA A 271 -1.40 19.03 -2.63
N HIS A 272 -2.24 18.57 -3.57
CA HIS A 272 -2.50 19.28 -4.82
C HIS A 272 -3.59 20.34 -4.59
N ASP A 273 -3.20 21.61 -4.59
CA ASP A 273 -4.03 22.77 -4.30
C ASP A 273 -4.62 23.44 -5.55
N GLY A 274 -4.21 23.01 -6.74
CA GLY A 274 -4.67 23.60 -8.00
C GLY A 274 -6.15 23.33 -8.25
N ARG A 275 -6.93 24.39 -8.47
CA ARG A 275 -8.40 24.35 -8.59
C ARG A 275 -8.93 24.93 -9.89
N GLN A 276 -9.91 24.26 -10.50
CA GLN A 276 -10.65 24.80 -11.64
C GLN A 276 -12.14 24.54 -11.43
N GLY A 277 -12.93 25.62 -11.35
CA GLY A 277 -14.34 25.54 -10.95
C GLY A 277 -14.50 24.96 -9.54
N ASN A 278 -15.40 23.98 -9.40
CA ASN A 278 -15.70 23.33 -8.12
C ASN A 278 -14.84 22.07 -7.84
N SER A 279 -13.77 21.85 -8.60
CA SER A 279 -12.93 20.66 -8.43
C SER A 279 -11.45 21.02 -8.31
N TYR A 280 -10.82 20.42 -7.31
CA TYR A 280 -9.36 20.43 -7.14
C TYR A 280 -8.70 19.33 -7.96
N GLY A 281 -7.39 19.46 -8.13
CA GLY A 281 -6.58 18.44 -8.76
C GLY A 281 -6.58 17.15 -7.97
N ILE A 282 -6.24 16.06 -8.64
CA ILE A 282 -6.02 14.77 -8.00
C ILE A 282 -4.66 14.78 -7.28
N PRO A 283 -4.47 13.95 -6.24
CA PRO A 283 -3.17 13.79 -5.59
C PRO A 283 -2.03 13.55 -6.59
N SER A 284 -0.85 14.09 -6.30
CA SER A 284 0.34 13.81 -7.11
C SER A 284 0.73 12.32 -6.96
N ALA A 285 1.13 11.69 -8.06
CA ALA A 285 1.73 10.35 -8.00
C ALA A 285 3.25 10.47 -8.11
N VAL A 286 3.99 9.50 -7.58
CA VAL A 286 5.46 9.49 -7.62
C VAL A 286 5.95 8.24 -8.32
N VAL A 287 6.77 8.39 -9.35
CA VAL A 287 7.51 7.28 -9.96
C VAL A 287 8.95 7.30 -9.40
N ILE A 288 9.45 6.15 -8.99
CA ILE A 288 10.74 6.03 -8.30
C ILE A 288 11.75 5.39 -9.24
N GLN A 289 12.86 6.06 -9.50
CA GLN A 289 14.04 5.49 -10.14
C GLN A 289 15.15 5.34 -9.10
N TYR A 290 15.28 4.15 -8.54
CA TYR A 290 16.34 3.87 -7.58
C TYR A 290 17.73 3.94 -8.24
N LYS A 291 18.71 4.40 -7.46
CA LYS A 291 20.13 4.29 -7.79
C LYS A 291 20.67 2.89 -7.50
#